data_AF-A0AAJ5MIJ1-F1
#
_entry.id   AF-A0AAJ5MIJ1-F1
#
_cell.length_a   1.000
_cell.length_b   1.000
_cell.length_c   1.000
_cell.angle_alpha   90.00
_cell.angle_beta   90.00
_cell.angle_gamma   90.00
#
_symmetry.space_group_name_H-M   'P 1'
#
loop_
_entity.id
_entity.type
_entity.pdbx_description
1 polymer ?
#
loop_
_entity_poly.entity_id
_entity_poly.type
_entity_poly.pdbx_seq_one_letter_code
_entity_poly.pdbx_strand_id
1 'polypeptide(L)' 'MNALRRKTKIRGCPMRPLDCRVMCEICDKPRNRGNHTKCSAERQRRAQENAS' A
#
# COMPACT_ATOMS: atom_id res chain seq x y z
N MET A 1 23.42 -6.77 -8.46
CA MET A 1 22.39 -6.07 -7.68
C MET A 1 22.17 -4.69 -8.28
N ASN A 2 21.00 -4.41 -8.85
CA ASN A 2 20.66 -3.03 -9.20
C ASN A 2 20.37 -2.28 -7.90
N ALA A 3 21.32 -1.47 -7.45
CA ALA A 3 21.13 -0.60 -6.30
C ALA A 3 20.03 0.41 -6.64
N LEU A 4 18.83 0.18 -6.13
CA LEU A 4 17.71 1.11 -6.22
C LEU A 4 18.10 2.38 -5.44
N ARG A 5 18.75 3.35 -6.11
CA ARG A 5 19.13 4.63 -5.50
C ARG A 5 17.84 5.29 -5.02
N ARG A 6 17.63 5.34 -3.70
CA ARG A 6 16.47 6.00 -3.08
C ARG A 6 16.45 7.46 -3.51
N LYS A 7 15.62 7.82 -4.49
CA LYS A 7 15.40 9.21 -4.87
C LYS A 7 14.65 9.89 -3.73
N THR A 8 15.32 10.76 -2.99
CA THR A 8 14.72 11.56 -1.91
C THR A 8 13.89 12.73 -2.42
N LYS A 9 13.93 12.98 -3.74
CA LYS A 9 13.22 14.06 -4.42
C LYS A 9 12.42 13.53 -5.61
N ILE A 10 11.19 14.01 -5.76
CA ILE A 10 10.35 13.80 -6.94
C ILE A 10 10.19 15.16 -7.61
N ARG A 11 10.61 15.28 -8.89
CA ARG A 11 10.53 16.54 -9.68
C ARG A 11 11.18 17.75 -8.98
N GLY A 12 12.32 17.56 -8.33
CA GLY A 12 13.05 18.63 -7.64
C GLY A 12 12.57 18.94 -6.22
N CYS A 13 11.36 18.53 -5.86
CA CYS A 13 10.79 18.70 -4.53
C CYS A 13 11.12 17.52 -3.61
N PRO A 14 11.26 17.73 -2.28
CA PRO A 14 11.42 16.64 -1.34
C PRO A 14 10.21 15.69 -1.41
N MET A 15 10.46 14.39 -1.28
CA MET A 15 9.34 13.44 -1.15
C MET A 15 8.50 13.78 0.08
N ARG A 16 7.19 13.86 -0.12
CA ARG A 16 6.25 13.95 1.00
C ARG A 16 6.28 12.61 1.75
N PRO A 17 6.06 12.63 3.08
CA PRO A 17 5.86 11.40 3.83
C PRO A 17 4.77 10.55 3.16
N LEU A 18 5.06 9.25 3.00
CA LEU A 18 4.07 8.28 2.56
C LEU A 18 3.10 8.05 3.72
N ASP A 19 1.86 8.51 3.58
CA ASP A 19 0.79 8.16 4.51
C ASP A 19 0.25 6.76 4.17
N CYS A 20 1.06 5.75 4.50
CA CYS A 20 0.66 4.36 4.37
C CYS A 20 -0.05 3.92 5.64
N ARG A 21 -1.31 3.49 5.53
CA ARG A 21 -2.00 2.82 6.65
C ARG A 21 -1.19 1.61 7.10
N VAL A 22 -0.75 1.64 8.37
CA VAL A 22 0.06 0.56 8.96
C VAL A 22 -0.79 -0.68 9.20
N MET A 23 -2.08 -0.49 9.49
CA MET A 23 -3.03 -1.55 9.81
C MET A 23 -3.92 -1.88 8.60
N CYS A 24 -4.30 -3.15 8.48
CA CYS A 24 -5.22 -3.62 7.46
C CYS A 24 -6.66 -3.31 7.88
N GLU A 25 -7.38 -2.53 7.08
CA GLU A 25 -8.76 -2.12 7.40
C GLU A 25 -9.80 -3.27 7.42
N ILE A 26 -9.43 -4.48 7.01
CA ILE A 26 -10.32 -5.65 6.96
C ILE A 26 -10.13 -6.56 8.17
N CYS A 27 -8.87 -6.77 8.60
CA CYS A 27 -8.54 -7.76 9.63
C CYS A 27 -7.81 -7.17 10.83
N ASP A 28 -7.59 -5.86 10.83
CA ASP A 28 -6.92 -5.08 11.88
C ASP A 28 -5.54 -5.63 12.30
N LYS A 29 -4.86 -6.28 11.36
CA LYS A 29 -3.49 -6.77 11.54
C LYS A 29 -2.48 -5.84 10.85
N PRO A 30 -1.23 -5.81 11.32
CA PRO A 30 -0.17 -5.04 10.67
C PRO A 30 0.01 -5.51 9.23
N ARG A 31 -0.06 -4.60 8.25
CA ARG A 31 0.03 -4.96 6.81
C ARG A 31 1.38 -5.58 6.43
N ASN A 32 2.42 -5.31 7.21
CA ASN A 32 3.78 -5.81 6.99
C ASN A 32 4.02 -7.23 7.53
N ARG A 33 3.03 -7.87 8.19
CA ARG A 33 3.17 -9.21 8.78
C ARG A 33 2.00 -10.12 8.45
N GLY A 34 2.27 -11.39 8.20
CA GLY A 34 1.24 -12.42 7.96
C GLY A 34 0.66 -12.41 6.54
N ASN A 35 -0.28 -13.32 6.29
CA ASN A 35 -0.89 -13.52 4.98
C ASN A 35 -2.18 -12.68 4.82
N HIS A 36 -2.18 -11.80 3.82
CA HIS A 36 -3.29 -10.89 3.50
C HIS A 36 -3.97 -11.16 2.15
N THR A 37 -3.74 -12.32 1.52
CA THR A 37 -4.32 -12.63 0.20
C THR A 37 -5.85 -12.53 0.21
N LYS A 38 -6.51 -13.03 1.27
CA LYS A 38 -7.97 -12.90 1.44
C LYS A 38 -8.42 -11.44 1.53
N CYS A 39 -7.72 -10.63 2.33
CA CYS A 39 -8.00 -9.19 2.45
C CYS A 39 -7.74 -8.45 1.13
N SER A 40 -6.78 -8.91 0.31
CA SER A 40 -6.51 -8.32 -1.00
C SER A 40 -7.64 -8.62 -1.99
N ALA A 41 -8.14 -9.86 -2.02
CA ALA A 41 -9.28 -10.23 -2.86
C ALA A 41 -10.54 -9.43 -2.49
N GLU A 42 -10.80 -9.26 -1.19
CA GLU A 42 -11.93 -8.45 -0.71
C GLU A 42 -11.82 -6.99 -1.16
N ARG A 43 -10.62 -6.39 -1.10
CA ARG A 43 -10.39 -5.03 -1.64
C ARG A 43 -10.67 -4.94 -3.13
N GLN A 44 -10.25 -5.94 -3.91
CA GLN A 44 -10.50 -5.97 -5.36
C GLN A 44 -11.99 -6.06 -5.66
N ARG A 45 -12.74 -6.90 -4.93
CA ARG A 45 -14.19 -7.00 -5.05
C ARG A 45 -14.87 -5.66 -4.77
N ARG A 46 -14.57 -5.02 -3.64
CA ARG A 46 -15.13 -3.69 -3.31
C ARG A 46 -14.77 -2.63 -4.35
N ALA A 47 -13.57 -2.68 -4.92
CA ALA A 47 -13.18 -1.74 -5.97
C ALA A 47 -13.97 -1.95 -7.27
N GLN A 48 -14.32 -3.20 -7.62
CA GLN A 48 -15.19 -3.51 -8.76
C GLN A 48 -16.63 -3.07 -8.53
N GLU A 49 -17.17 -3.31 -7.32
CA GLU A 49 -18.52 -2.89 -6.94
C GLU A 49 -18.69 -1.37 -6.98
N ASN A 50 -17.70 -0.60 -6.51
CA ASN A 50 -17.75 0.87 -6.53
C ASN A 50 -17.47 1.48 -7.92
N ALA A 51 -16.96 0.69 -8.86
CA ALA A 51 -16.66 1.14 -10.23
C ALA A 51 -17.82 0.86 -11.21
N SER A 52 -18.86 0.16 -10.76
CA SER A 52 -20.08 -0.18 -11.51
C SER A 52 -21.21 0.78 -11.17
#